data_AF-A0A938LPU8-F1
#
_entry.id   AF-A0A938LPU8-F1
#
_cell.length_a   1.000
_cell.length_b   1.000
_cell.length_c   1.000
_cell.angle_alpha   90.00
_cell.angle_beta   90.00
_cell.angle_gamma   90.00
#
_symmetry.space_group_name_H-M   'P 1'
#
loop_
_entity.id
_entity.type
_entity.pdbx_description
1 polymer ?
#
loop_
_entity_poly.entity_id
_entity_poly.type
_entity_poly.pdbx_seq_one_letter_code
_entity_poly.pdbx_strand_id
1 'polypeptide(L)' 'MKSYVTRYGAFVFGAGILMGSLAAAADRQKAQPAPKSLPNSRAEIYKKIGEVELPIHIFEPANHRPGDRRPA' A
#
# COMPACT_ATOMS: atom_id res chain seq x y z
N MET A 1 15.09 -52.04 -27.64
CA MET A 1 13.92 -51.27 -27.14
C MET A 1 14.35 -50.48 -25.90
N LYS A 2 14.81 -49.23 -26.05
CA LYS A 2 15.11 -48.32 -24.91
C LYS A 2 15.41 -46.92 -25.44
N SER A 3 14.37 -46.08 -25.58
CA SER A 3 14.53 -44.66 -25.88
C SER A 3 13.23 -43.89 -25.64
N TYR A 4 12.89 -43.69 -24.36
CA TYR A 4 11.74 -42.87 -23.93
C TYR A 4 12.08 -42.04 -22.68
N VAL A 5 13.17 -41.28 -22.67
CA VAL A 5 13.43 -40.35 -21.56
C VAL A 5 14.15 -39.08 -22.03
N THR A 6 13.50 -38.24 -22.85
CA THR A 6 14.08 -36.90 -23.14
C THR A 6 13.03 -35.84 -23.54
N ARG A 7 11.84 -35.81 -22.92
CA ARG A 7 10.81 -34.81 -23.29
C ARG A 7 10.05 -34.15 -22.14
N TYR A 8 10.56 -34.20 -20.90
CA TYR A 8 9.91 -33.52 -19.75
C TYR A 8 10.65 -32.29 -19.22
N GLY A 9 11.79 -31.90 -19.81
CA GLY A 9 12.58 -30.76 -19.32
C GLY A 9 12.05 -29.37 -19.72
N ALA A 10 11.26 -29.27 -20.79
CA ALA A 10 10.91 -27.99 -21.40
C ALA A 10 9.63 -27.33 -20.82
N PHE A 11 8.80 -28.07 -20.08
CA PHE A 11 7.51 -27.55 -19.61
C PHE A 11 7.56 -26.80 -18.28
N VAL A 12 8.64 -26.96 -17.51
CA VAL A 12 8.75 -26.39 -16.15
C VAL A 12 9.23 -24.93 -16.16
N PHE A 13 9.92 -24.50 -17.23
CA PHE A 13 10.46 -23.14 -17.32
C PHE A 13 9.43 -22.07 -17.71
N GLY A 14 8.41 -22.42 -18.50
CA GLY A 14 7.38 -21.46 -18.95
C GLY A 14 6.39 -21.05 -17.85
N ALA A 15 6.05 -21.99 -16.95
CA ALA A 15 5.13 -21.72 -15.84
C ALA A 15 5.74 -20.78 -14.77
N GLY A 16 7.07 -20.82 -14.57
CA GLY A 16 7.75 -19.95 -13.62
C GLY A 16 7.71 -18.46 -13.99
N ILE A 17 7.74 -18.15 -15.29
CA ILE A 17 7.74 -16.77 -15.80
C ILE A 17 6.35 -16.12 -15.65
N LEU A 18 5.28 -16.89 -15.84
CA LEU A 18 3.90 -16.41 -15.64
C LEU A 18 3.56 -16.20 -14.15
N MET A 19 4.13 -16.99 -13.23
CA MET A 19 3.93 -16.81 -11.79
C MET A 19 4.76 -15.65 -11.21
N GLY A 20 5.99 -15.44 -11.67
CA GLY A 20 6.86 -14.36 -11.18
C GLY A 20 6.35 -12.95 -11.51
N SER A 21 5.67 -12.78 -12.65
CA SER A 21 5.10 -11.49 -13.06
C SER A 21 3.88 -11.07 -12.22
N LEU A 22 3.10 -12.02 -11.72
CA LEU A 22 1.92 -11.73 -10.87
C LEU A 22 2.33 -11.26 -9.47
N ALA A 23 3.38 -11.85 -8.88
CA ALA A 23 3.88 -11.47 -7.57
C ALA A 23 4.47 -10.04 -7.55
N ALA A 24 5.16 -9.64 -8.63
CA ALA A 24 5.72 -8.28 -8.76
C ALA A 24 4.66 -7.19 -8.99
N ALA A 25 3.50 -7.53 -9.58
CA ALA A 25 2.40 -6.60 -9.75
C ALA A 25 1.65 -6.33 -8.43
N ALA A 26 1.50 -7.34 -7.58
CA ALA A 26 0.82 -7.21 -6.29
C ALA A 26 1.56 -6.28 -5.30
N ASP A 27 2.90 -6.24 -5.34
CA ASP A 27 3.69 -5.41 -4.42
C ASP A 27 3.68 -3.93 -4.80
N ARG A 28 3.44 -3.59 -6.08
CA ARG A 28 3.26 -2.20 -6.54
C ARG A 28 1.99 -1.53 -6.02
N GLN A 29 1.05 -2.32 -5.52
CA GLN A 29 -0.25 -1.85 -5.05
C GLN A 29 -0.30 -1.64 -3.53
N LYS A 30 0.81 -1.91 -2.81
CA LYS A 30 0.98 -1.44 -1.43
C LYS A 30 1.14 0.07 -1.47
N ALA A 31 0.01 0.77 -1.32
CA ALA A 31 0.01 2.19 -1.03
C ALA A 31 0.96 2.45 0.14
N GLN A 32 1.95 3.31 -0.07
CA GLN A 32 2.85 3.71 1.00
C GLN A 32 2.02 4.35 2.12
N PRO A 33 2.30 4.04 3.40
CA PRO A 33 1.56 4.63 4.50
C PRO A 33 1.66 6.15 4.43
N ALA A 34 0.54 6.83 4.70
CA ALA A 34 0.51 8.29 4.73
C ALA A 34 1.58 8.84 5.70
N PRO A 35 2.19 10.00 5.41
CA PRO A 35 3.15 10.62 6.30
C PRO A 35 2.54 10.81 7.70
N LYS A 36 3.27 10.41 8.75
CA LYS A 36 2.77 10.54 10.13
C LYS A 36 2.55 12.00 10.55
N SER A 37 3.25 12.94 9.92
CA SER A 37 3.18 14.37 10.25
C SER A 37 3.49 15.22 9.02
N LEU A 38 2.83 16.38 8.92
CA LEU A 38 3.13 17.44 7.96
C LEU A 38 3.48 18.74 8.71
N PRO A 39 4.39 19.58 8.18
CA PRO A 39 4.74 20.86 8.79
C PRO A 39 3.51 21.75 9.00
N ASN A 40 3.47 22.47 10.13
CA ASN A 40 2.38 23.40 10.49
C ASN A 40 0.99 22.76 10.53
N SER A 41 0.91 21.43 10.69
CA SER A 41 -0.35 20.71 10.84
C SER A 41 -0.37 19.90 12.13
N ARG A 42 -1.56 19.72 12.69
CA ARG A 42 -1.82 18.70 13.71
C ARG A 42 -2.29 17.43 13.02
N ALA A 43 -1.63 16.31 13.28
CA ALA A 43 -2.10 15.00 12.84
C ALA A 43 -3.06 14.41 13.88
N GLU A 44 -4.24 13.96 13.44
CA GLU A 44 -5.24 13.30 14.29
C GLU A 44 -5.72 12.03 13.59
N ILE A 45 -5.83 10.90 14.29
CA ILE A 45 -6.29 9.65 13.67
C ILE A 45 -7.80 9.69 13.57
N TYR A 46 -8.31 9.90 12.35
CA TYR A 46 -9.75 9.90 12.10
C TYR A 46 -10.35 8.50 12.25
N LYS A 47 -9.65 7.49 11.72
CA LYS A 47 -10.14 6.11 11.71
C LYS A 47 -9.00 5.10 11.68
N LYS A 48 -9.26 3.94 12.27
CA LYS A 48 -8.41 2.75 12.15
C LYS A 48 -9.18 1.64 11.42
N ILE A 49 -8.54 1.01 10.45
CA ILE A 49 -9.10 -0.12 9.68
C ILE A 49 -8.09 -1.26 9.75
N GLY A 50 -8.38 -2.26 10.59
CA GLY A 50 -7.42 -3.31 10.91
C GLY A 50 -6.16 -2.72 11.53
N GLU A 51 -5.02 -2.90 10.85
CA GLU A 51 -3.72 -2.37 11.26
C GLU A 51 -3.39 -1.00 10.67
N VAL A 52 -4.21 -0.49 9.75
CA VAL A 52 -3.97 0.79 9.06
C VAL A 52 -4.66 1.92 9.81
N GLU A 53 -3.89 2.95 10.15
CA GLU A 53 -4.39 4.20 10.72
C GLU A 53 -4.53 5.24 9.61
N LEU A 54 -5.66 5.95 9.61
CA LEU A 54 -5.99 7.01 8.67
C LEU A 54 -5.86 8.37 9.37
N PRO A 55 -4.69 9.02 9.29
CA PRO A 55 -4.49 10.36 9.84
C PRO A 55 -5.20 11.40 8.98
N ILE A 56 -5.80 12.40 9.63
CA ILE A 56 -6.16 13.69 9.06
C ILE A 56 -5.15 14.73 9.53
N HIS A 57 -4.69 15.57 8.61
CA HIS A 57 -3.80 16.68 8.90
C HIS A 57 -4.60 17.98 8.96
N ILE A 58 -4.71 18.56 10.14
CA ILE A 58 -5.51 19.74 10.41
C ILE A 58 -4.58 20.95 10.40
N PHE A 59 -4.84 21.89 9.50
CA PHE A 59 -4.16 23.19 9.43
C PHE A 59 -5.04 24.23 10.11
N GLU A 60 -4.63 24.67 11.30
CA GLU A 60 -5.38 25.66 12.07
C GLU A 60 -4.92 27.08 11.72
N PRO A 61 -5.84 28.04 11.55
CA PRO A 61 -5.47 29.45 11.41
C PRO A 61 -4.85 29.96 12.71
N ALA A 62 -3.93 30.92 12.61
CA ALA A 62 -3.18 31.44 13.76
C ALA A 62 -4.05 31.98 14.91
N ASN A 63 -5.30 32.37 14.63
CA ASN A 63 -6.25 32.88 15.61
C ASN A 63 -7.36 31.87 15.98
N HIS A 64 -7.15 30.57 15.76
CA HIS A 64 -8.10 29.53 16.13
C HIS A 64 -8.37 29.54 17.64
N ARG A 65 -9.65 29.42 18.03
CA ARG A 65 -10.07 29.24 19.42
C ARG A 65 -10.94 27.99 19.55
N PRO A 66 -10.83 27.24 20.66
CA PRO A 66 -11.75 26.15 20.95
C PRO A 66 -13.19 26.65 20.95
N GLY A 67 -14.07 25.99 20.18
CA GLY A 67 -15.48 26.37 20.05
C GLY A 67 -15.81 27.29 18.87
N ASP A 68 -14.82 27.74 18.09
CA ASP A 68 -15.06 28.43 16.83
C ASP A 68 -15.88 27.55 15.87
N ARG A 69 -17.05 28.03 15.43
CA ARG A 69 -17.86 27.37 14.40
C ARG A 69 -17.38 27.77 13.02
N ARG A 70 -16.26 27.19 12.58
CA ARG A 70 -15.71 27.40 11.24
C ARG A 70 -16.17 26.28 10.30
N PRO A 71 -16.35 26.58 9.00
CA PRO A 71 -16.54 25.53 8.01
C PRO A 71 -15.31 24.61 7.99
N ALA A 72 -15.59 23.32 7.85
CA ALA A 72 -14.59 22.26 7.69
C ALA A 72 -14.13 22.16 6.24
#